data_AF-A0A379KEV6-F1
#
_entry.id   AF-A0A379KEV6-F1
#
_cell.length_a   1.000
_cell.length_b   1.000
_cell.length_c   1.000
_cell.angle_alpha   90.00
_cell.angle_beta   90.00
_cell.angle_gamma   90.00
#
_symmetry.space_group_name_H-M   'P 1'
#
loop_
_entity.id
_entity.type
_entity.pdbx_description
1 polymer ?
#
loop_
_entity_poly.entity_id
_entity_poly.type
_entity_poly.pdbx_seq_one_letter_code
_entity_poly.pdbx_strand_id
1 'polypeptide(L)'
;MVRLCGAKTRSGATCKNGAMANGRCRMHGGKTPKTNQNAVKPGSLYSKHLTEEEQALFDAIELGSLDDEIRLTKIRLARALAQENERGGKLELESAVKRTGGGPQVASAEVHTKARDYVTIIDRLTARIASLEARRALIASMKLDADLKRIELKDKAGKDDGEPVGKIVIEVVKEQANA
;
A
#
# COMPACT_ATOMS: atom_id res chain seq x y z
N MET A 1 38.21 -33.14 -3.92
CA MET A 1 37.94 -32.12 -4.98
C MET A 1 37.37 -30.87 -4.33
N VAL A 2 37.96 -29.69 -4.58
CA VAL A 2 37.42 -28.40 -4.11
C VAL A 2 36.19 -28.05 -4.93
N ARG A 3 35.04 -27.83 -4.29
CA ARG A 3 33.83 -27.33 -4.98
C ARG A 3 34.10 -25.91 -5.49
N LEU A 4 33.78 -25.63 -6.75
CA LEU A 4 33.94 -24.32 -7.36
C LEU A 4 32.72 -23.43 -7.11
N CYS A 5 32.92 -22.12 -7.13
CA CYS A 5 31.86 -21.14 -6.96
C CYS A 5 30.87 -21.15 -8.13
N GLY A 6 29.57 -21.25 -7.83
CA GLY A 6 28.51 -21.27 -8.84
C GLY A 6 28.12 -19.91 -9.46
N ALA A 7 28.89 -18.84 -9.25
CA ALA A 7 28.59 -17.51 -9.78
C ALA A 7 29.32 -17.26 -11.11
N LYS A 8 28.75 -16.41 -11.98
CA LYS A 8 29.43 -15.91 -13.19
C LYS A 8 30.26 -14.67 -12.87
N THR A 9 31.42 -14.53 -13.50
CA THR A 9 32.24 -13.33 -13.47
C THR A 9 31.63 -12.23 -14.36
N ARG A 10 32.17 -11.01 -14.28
CA ARG A 10 31.75 -9.90 -15.14
C ARG A 10 31.89 -10.19 -16.64
N SER A 11 32.81 -11.08 -17.00
CA SER A 11 33.02 -11.59 -18.36
C SER A 11 32.11 -12.76 -18.75
N GLY A 12 31.14 -13.13 -17.90
CA GLY A 12 30.17 -14.20 -18.18
C GLY A 12 30.67 -15.63 -17.91
N ALA A 13 31.97 -15.82 -17.67
CA ALA A 13 32.56 -17.13 -17.36
C ALA A 13 32.21 -17.60 -15.94
N THR A 14 32.15 -18.91 -15.71
CA THR A 14 31.95 -19.47 -14.36
C THR A 14 33.15 -19.17 -13.45
N CYS A 15 32.88 -18.79 -12.22
CA CYS A 15 33.92 -18.45 -11.24
C CYS A 15 34.76 -19.68 -10.89
N LYS A 16 36.07 -19.56 -11.09
CA LYS A 16 37.05 -20.62 -10.81
C LYS A 16 37.55 -20.64 -9.35
N ASN A 17 37.08 -19.73 -8.50
CA ASN A 17 37.46 -19.71 -7.09
C ASN A 17 36.76 -20.83 -6.31
N GLY A 18 37.41 -21.32 -5.25
CA GLY A 18 36.83 -22.28 -4.32
C GLY A 18 35.56 -21.73 -3.65
N ALA A 19 34.53 -22.57 -3.61
CA ALA A 19 33.28 -22.30 -2.91
C ALA A 19 33.45 -22.47 -1.40
N MET A 20 32.82 -21.57 -0.64
CA MET A 20 32.63 -21.70 0.80
C MET A 20 31.38 -22.56 1.09
N ALA A 21 31.01 -22.76 2.36
CA ALA A 21 29.87 -23.59 2.76
C ALA A 21 28.53 -23.20 2.11
N ASN A 22 28.37 -21.95 1.67
CA ASN A 22 27.17 -21.46 1.00
C ASN A 22 27.18 -21.64 -0.54
N GLY A 23 28.20 -22.28 -1.11
CA GLY A 23 28.33 -22.53 -2.56
C GLY A 23 28.91 -21.37 -3.38
N ARG A 24 29.28 -20.26 -2.72
CA ARG A 24 29.90 -19.09 -3.36
C ARG A 24 31.30 -18.82 -2.81
N CYS A 25 32.17 -18.22 -3.61
CA CYS A 25 33.52 -17.85 -3.16
C CYS A 25 33.48 -16.55 -2.35
N ARG A 26 34.59 -16.24 -1.66
CA ARG A 26 34.76 -15.00 -0.90
C ARG A 26 34.38 -13.73 -1.66
N MET A 27 34.62 -13.69 -2.97
CA MET A 27 34.35 -12.54 -3.83
C MET A 27 32.90 -12.48 -4.35
N HIS A 28 32.17 -13.59 -4.36
CA HIS A 28 30.80 -13.66 -4.89
C HIS A 28 29.75 -13.90 -3.78
N GLY A 29 29.98 -13.41 -2.57
CA GLY A 29 29.03 -13.54 -1.46
C GLY A 29 29.23 -14.78 -0.58
N GLY A 30 30.38 -15.44 -0.66
CA GLY A 30 30.76 -16.56 0.22
C GLY A 30 30.80 -16.19 1.70
N LYS A 31 31.08 -14.91 2.00
CA LYS A 31 31.07 -14.33 3.34
C LYS A 31 29.68 -13.89 3.82
N THR A 32 28.69 -13.88 2.92
CA THR A 32 27.33 -13.46 3.29
C THR A 32 26.67 -14.61 4.06
N PRO A 33 26.26 -14.40 5.33
CA PRO A 33 25.56 -15.41 6.08
C PRO A 33 24.25 -15.76 5.37
N LYS A 34 23.94 -17.06 5.28
CA LYS A 34 22.75 -17.58 4.61
C LYS A 34 21.45 -17.10 5.27
N THR A 35 21.54 -16.75 6.56
CA THR A 35 20.45 -16.26 7.39
C THR A 35 20.48 -14.74 7.44
N ASN A 36 19.81 -14.09 6.50
CA ASN A 36 19.53 -12.67 6.60
C ASN A 36 18.44 -12.45 7.67
N GLN A 37 18.82 -12.07 8.89
CA GLN A 37 17.86 -11.66 9.92
C GLN A 37 17.17 -10.33 9.58
N ASN A 38 17.69 -9.57 8.61
CA ASN A 38 17.07 -8.36 8.06
C ASN A 38 16.06 -8.66 6.94
N ALA A 39 15.80 -9.93 6.61
CA ALA A 39 14.61 -10.34 5.88
C ALA A 39 13.38 -10.37 6.81
N VAL A 40 13.31 -9.40 7.73
CA VAL A 40 12.09 -9.10 8.47
C VAL A 40 11.06 -8.75 7.41
N LYS A 41 10.05 -9.61 7.25
CA LYS A 41 8.95 -9.39 6.31
C LYS A 41 8.47 -7.94 6.48
N PRO A 42 8.27 -7.18 5.39
CA PRO A 42 7.70 -5.84 5.49
C PRO A 42 6.27 -5.98 6.03
N GLY A 43 6.14 -5.80 7.34
CA GLY A 43 4.95 -6.05 8.13
C GLY A 43 5.39 -6.42 9.54
N SER A 44 5.42 -5.54 10.52
CA SER A 44 4.85 -4.22 10.68
C SER A 44 5.40 -3.76 12.05
N LEU A 45 5.50 -2.47 12.31
CA LEU A 45 5.75 -1.97 13.69
C LEU A 45 4.82 -2.65 14.71
N TYR A 46 3.63 -3.07 14.27
CA TYR A 46 2.51 -3.55 15.07
C TYR A 46 2.41 -5.07 15.17
N SER A 47 2.97 -5.85 14.24
CA SER A 47 2.88 -7.34 14.28
C SER A 47 3.63 -7.96 15.47
N LYS A 48 4.52 -7.21 16.11
CA LYS A 48 5.18 -7.60 17.37
C LYS A 48 4.26 -7.53 18.59
N HIS A 49 3.14 -6.83 18.47
CA HIS A 49 2.21 -6.57 19.57
C HIS A 49 0.87 -7.27 19.41
N LEU A 50 0.63 -7.93 18.27
CA LEU A 50 -0.58 -8.70 18.04
C LEU A 50 -0.44 -10.09 18.66
N THR A 51 -1.49 -10.52 19.36
CA THR A 51 -1.68 -11.93 19.71
C THR A 51 -1.99 -12.75 18.45
N GLU A 52 -1.89 -14.08 18.54
CA GLU A 52 -2.17 -14.97 17.40
C GLU A 52 -3.61 -14.83 16.89
N GLU A 53 -4.57 -14.63 17.81
CA GLU A 53 -5.98 -14.39 17.47
C GLU A 53 -6.16 -13.05 16.73
N GLU A 54 -5.53 -11.98 17.22
CA GLU A 54 -5.59 -10.65 16.60
C GLU A 54 -4.88 -10.63 15.24
N GLN A 55 -3.80 -11.41 15.08
CA GLN A 55 -3.11 -11.56 13.81
C GLN A 55 -4.01 -12.27 12.78
N ALA A 56 -4.72 -13.32 13.19
CA ALA A 56 -5.68 -14.00 12.33
C ALA A 56 -6.84 -13.08 11.91
N LEU A 57 -7.33 -12.24 12.84
CA LEU A 57 -8.33 -11.22 12.52
C LEU A 57 -7.77 -10.16 11.57
N PHE A 58 -6.55 -9.67 11.82
CA PHE A 58 -5.89 -8.69 10.97
C PHE A 58 -5.77 -9.18 9.52
N ASP A 59 -5.38 -10.44 9.33
CA ASP A 59 -5.23 -11.05 8.01
C ASP A 59 -6.59 -11.34 7.34
N ALA A 60 -7.63 -11.59 8.13
CA ALA A 60 -8.99 -11.86 7.64
C ALA A 60 -9.80 -10.59 7.31
N ILE A 61 -9.40 -9.41 7.82
CA ILE A 61 -10.10 -8.15 7.54
C ILE A 61 -9.85 -7.75 6.08
N GLU A 62 -10.89 -7.87 5.27
CA GLU A 62 -10.90 -7.31 3.93
C GLU A 62 -11.01 -5.79 4.02
N LEU A 63 -10.04 -5.09 3.44
CA LEU A 63 -10.12 -3.65 3.29
C LEU A 63 -11.18 -3.32 2.24
N GLY A 64 -12.21 -2.57 2.66
CA GLY A 64 -13.27 -2.12 1.77
C GLY A 64 -12.75 -1.27 0.60
N SER A 65 -13.50 -1.25 -0.50
CA SER A 65 -13.13 -0.44 -1.66
C SER A 65 -13.53 1.02 -1.48
N LEU A 66 -12.75 1.92 -2.07
CA LEU A 66 -13.08 3.35 -2.08
C LEU A 66 -14.42 3.64 -2.76
N ASP A 67 -14.78 2.83 -3.76
CA ASP A 67 -16.05 2.95 -4.49
C ASP A 67 -17.25 2.59 -3.60
N ASP A 68 -17.10 1.62 -2.70
CA ASP A 68 -18.15 1.24 -1.74
C ASP A 68 -18.40 2.35 -0.71
N GLU A 69 -17.33 2.97 -0.22
CA GLU A 69 -17.42 4.13 0.68
C GLU A 69 -18.13 5.32 0.01
N ILE A 70 -17.85 5.57 -1.28
CA ILE A 70 -18.53 6.62 -2.05
C ILE A 70 -20.03 6.28 -2.20
N ARG A 71 -20.37 5.04 -2.59
CA ARG A 71 -21.77 4.61 -2.74
C ARG A 71 -22.53 4.75 -1.42
N LEU A 72 -21.97 4.26 -0.32
CA LEU A 72 -22.60 4.37 0.99
C LEU A 72 -22.78 5.83 1.42
N THR A 73 -21.77 6.68 1.19
CA THR A 73 -21.88 8.11 1.54
C THR A 73 -22.93 8.82 0.69
N LYS A 74 -23.06 8.48 -0.61
CA LYS A 74 -24.14 8.98 -1.48
C LYS A 74 -25.53 8.54 -1.01
N ILE A 75 -25.68 7.29 -0.58
CA ILE A 75 -26.94 6.80 0.01
C ILE A 75 -27.29 7.58 1.28
N ARG A 76 -26.29 7.84 2.15
CA ARG A 76 -26.51 8.64 3.37
C ARG A 76 -26.91 10.07 3.05
N LEU A 77 -26.29 10.69 2.05
CA LEU A 77 -26.66 12.02 1.57
C LEU A 77 -28.10 12.04 1.05
N ALA A 78 -28.49 11.07 0.22
CA ALA A 78 -29.86 10.96 -0.28
C ALA A 78 -30.88 10.82 0.85
N ARG A 79 -30.57 10.03 1.89
CA ARG A 79 -31.41 9.92 3.09
C ARG A 79 -31.49 11.22 3.87
N ALA A 80 -30.38 11.96 4.02
CA ALA A 80 -30.38 13.24 4.71
C ALA A 80 -31.24 14.28 3.97
N LEU A 81 -31.13 14.35 2.64
CA LEU A 81 -31.97 15.23 1.80
C LEU A 81 -33.45 14.85 1.85
N ALA A 82 -33.77 13.55 1.85
CA ALA A 82 -35.15 13.09 2.00
C ALA A 82 -35.74 13.49 3.36
N GLN A 83 -34.97 13.31 4.44
CA GLN A 83 -35.39 13.70 5.79
C GLN A 83 -35.54 15.22 5.94
N GLU A 84 -34.64 16.00 5.33
CA GLU A 84 -34.74 17.46 5.28
C GLU A 84 -36.04 17.89 4.60
N ASN A 85 -36.36 17.31 3.43
CA ASN A 85 -37.60 17.60 2.70
C ASN A 85 -38.86 17.20 3.50
N GLU A 86 -38.87 16.05 4.15
CA GLU A 86 -40.01 15.56 4.94
C GLU A 86 -40.24 16.33 6.23
N ARG A 87 -39.15 16.74 6.90
CA ARG A 87 -39.20 17.30 8.25
C ARG A 87 -38.97 18.81 8.31
N GLY A 88 -38.62 19.45 7.20
CA GLY A 88 -38.26 20.87 7.08
C GLY A 88 -38.71 21.76 8.24
N GLY A 89 -37.75 22.17 9.08
CA GLY A 89 -37.97 23.12 10.18
C GLY A 89 -38.74 22.59 11.40
N LYS A 90 -39.18 21.33 11.44
CA LYS A 90 -39.82 20.75 12.64
C LYS A 90 -38.81 20.64 13.79
N LEU A 91 -39.21 21.13 14.96
CA LEU A 91 -38.43 21.03 16.18
C LEU A 91 -38.36 19.57 16.63
N GLU A 92 -37.15 19.06 16.83
CA GLU A 92 -36.90 17.76 17.43
C GLU A 92 -36.43 17.95 18.88
N LEU A 93 -36.72 17.00 19.76
CA LEU A 93 -36.21 17.03 21.12
C LEU A 93 -34.69 16.84 21.08
N GLU A 94 -33.94 17.86 21.49
CA GLU A 94 -32.46 17.81 21.49
C GLU A 94 -31.96 17.27 22.83
N SER A 95 -32.53 17.75 23.93
CA SER A 95 -32.23 17.23 25.27
C SER A 95 -33.37 17.49 26.25
N ALA A 96 -33.56 16.58 27.19
CA ALA A 96 -34.48 16.75 28.31
C ALA A 96 -33.69 16.64 29.62
N VAL A 97 -33.67 17.72 30.40
CA VAL A 97 -32.94 17.77 31.67
C VAL A 97 -33.96 17.65 32.81
N LYS A 98 -34.03 16.45 33.39
CA LYS A 98 -34.84 16.22 34.59
C LYS A 98 -34.01 16.56 35.82
N ARG A 99 -34.33 17.67 36.48
CA ARG A 99 -33.75 18.03 37.78
C ARG A 99 -34.63 17.48 38.90
N THR A 100 -34.05 16.68 39.79
CA THR A 100 -34.67 16.23 41.04
C THR A 100 -33.93 16.88 42.20
N GLY A 101 -34.54 17.90 42.80
CA GLY A 101 -34.08 18.47 44.06
C GLY A 101 -35.23 18.55 45.05
N GLY A 102 -34.97 18.22 46.31
CA GLY A 102 -35.93 18.34 47.41
C GLY A 102 -35.87 19.74 48.01
N GLY A 103 -36.82 20.59 47.67
CA GLY A 103 -36.98 21.91 48.28
C GLY A 103 -38.01 22.78 47.55
N PRO A 104 -38.62 23.78 48.21
CA PRO A 104 -39.68 24.61 47.64
C PRO A 104 -39.22 25.58 46.54
N GLN A 105 -37.92 25.66 46.24
CA GLN A 105 -37.31 26.59 45.27
C GLN A 105 -36.50 25.89 44.17
N VAL A 106 -36.77 24.61 43.90
CA VAL A 106 -36.04 23.88 42.84
C VAL A 106 -36.73 24.11 41.49
N ALA A 107 -35.97 24.58 40.50
CA ALA A 107 -36.44 24.75 39.13
C ALA A 107 -36.99 23.43 38.56
N SER A 108 -38.20 23.48 38.00
CA SER A 108 -38.85 22.35 37.32
C SER A 108 -38.04 21.88 36.11
N ALA A 109 -38.31 20.66 35.64
CA ALA A 109 -37.62 20.06 34.50
C ALA A 109 -37.61 20.99 33.27
N GLU A 110 -36.46 21.14 32.63
CA GLU A 110 -36.25 21.95 31.43
C GLU A 110 -36.18 21.02 30.21
N VAL A 111 -36.93 21.37 29.15
CA VAL A 111 -36.93 20.63 27.88
C VAL A 111 -36.42 21.55 26.78
N HIS A 112 -35.31 21.17 26.14
CA HIS A 112 -34.74 21.90 25.01
C HIS A 112 -35.05 21.16 23.71
N THR A 113 -35.74 21.85 22.81
CA THR A 113 -36.04 21.37 21.46
C THR A 113 -35.28 22.19 20.44
N LYS A 114 -34.67 21.52 19.46
CA LYS A 114 -33.98 22.16 18.34
C LYS A 114 -34.30 21.42 17.06
N ALA A 115 -34.46 22.16 15.97
CA ALA A 115 -34.55 21.54 14.66
C ALA A 115 -33.24 20.79 14.36
N ARG A 116 -33.36 19.61 13.74
CA ARG A 116 -32.18 18.85 13.31
C ARG A 116 -31.40 19.64 12.26
N ASP A 117 -30.10 19.76 12.49
CA ASP A 117 -29.20 20.52 11.63
C ASP A 117 -28.81 19.72 10.38
N TYR A 118 -29.74 19.63 9.43
CA TYR A 118 -29.53 18.95 8.16
C TYR A 118 -28.45 19.61 7.31
N VAL A 119 -28.31 20.94 7.38
CA VAL A 119 -27.30 21.71 6.63
C VAL A 119 -25.91 21.21 6.99
N THR A 120 -25.55 21.18 8.27
CA THR A 120 -24.23 20.69 8.71
C THR A 120 -24.02 19.22 8.37
N ILE A 121 -25.06 18.38 8.43
CA ILE A 121 -24.97 16.95 8.07
C ILE A 121 -24.69 16.80 6.57
N ILE A 122 -25.45 17.52 5.74
CA ILE A 122 -25.34 17.49 4.28
C ILE A 122 -23.96 18.00 3.86
N ASP A 123 -23.51 19.15 4.38
CA ASP A 123 -22.20 19.72 4.08
C ASP A 123 -21.05 18.77 4.45
N ARG A 124 -21.16 18.07 5.59
CA ARG A 124 -20.16 17.07 5.97
C ARG A 124 -20.15 15.89 4.99
N LEU A 125 -21.32 15.42 4.56
CA LEU A 125 -21.43 14.29 3.64
C LEU A 125 -20.95 14.66 2.24
N THR A 126 -21.27 15.85 1.73
CA THR A 126 -20.80 16.34 0.44
C THR A 126 -19.28 16.55 0.45
N ALA A 127 -18.73 17.16 1.51
CA ALA A 127 -17.27 17.28 1.68
C ALA A 127 -16.58 15.92 1.75
N ARG A 128 -17.19 14.93 2.42
CA ARG A 128 -16.67 13.56 2.46
C ARG A 128 -16.67 12.91 1.08
N ILE A 129 -17.74 13.05 0.29
CA ILE A 129 -17.81 12.54 -1.08
C ILE A 129 -16.70 13.17 -1.93
N ALA A 130 -16.54 14.49 -1.89
CA ALA A 130 -15.49 15.18 -2.63
C ALA A 130 -14.09 14.66 -2.28
N SER A 131 -13.81 14.44 -0.98
CA SER A 131 -12.53 13.86 -0.54
C SER A 131 -12.29 12.44 -1.05
N LEU A 132 -13.33 11.59 -1.04
CA LEU A 132 -13.23 10.21 -1.54
C LEU A 132 -13.06 10.18 -3.06
N GLU A 133 -13.78 11.01 -3.80
CA GLU A 133 -13.67 11.12 -5.26
C GLU A 133 -12.31 11.65 -5.69
N ALA A 134 -11.74 12.64 -4.97
CA ALA A 134 -10.38 13.12 -5.22
C ALA A 134 -9.33 12.01 -5.01
N ARG A 135 -9.45 11.22 -3.93
CA ARG A 135 -8.57 10.06 -3.69
C ARG A 135 -8.72 9.01 -4.79
N ARG A 136 -9.93 8.78 -5.29
CA ARG A 136 -10.22 7.84 -6.36
C ARG A 136 -9.52 8.25 -7.66
N ALA A 137 -9.63 9.54 -8.02
CA ALA A 137 -8.95 10.09 -9.17
C ALA A 137 -7.42 9.97 -9.07
N LEU A 138 -6.86 10.26 -7.89
CA LEU A 138 -5.42 10.13 -7.63
C LEU A 138 -4.94 8.67 -7.77
N ILE A 139 -5.68 7.71 -7.22
CA ILE A 139 -5.32 6.29 -7.39
C ILE A 139 -5.42 5.87 -8.86
N ALA A 140 -6.42 6.38 -9.59
CA ALA A 140 -6.57 6.09 -11.01
C ALA A 140 -5.40 6.67 -11.84
N SER A 141 -4.97 7.90 -11.57
CA SER A 141 -3.82 8.50 -12.26
C SER A 141 -2.53 7.73 -11.96
N MET A 142 -2.29 7.37 -10.70
CA MET A 142 -1.12 6.56 -10.32
C MET A 142 -1.09 5.20 -11.00
N LYS A 143 -2.26 4.57 -11.22
CA LYS A 143 -2.36 3.31 -11.97
C LYS A 143 -1.97 3.50 -13.43
N LEU A 144 -2.48 4.53 -14.08
CA LEU A 144 -2.12 4.86 -15.47
C LEU A 144 -0.61 5.12 -15.60
N ASP A 145 -0.02 5.90 -14.68
CA ASP A 145 1.42 6.17 -14.67
C ASP A 145 2.25 4.89 -14.49
N ALA A 146 1.80 3.98 -13.63
CA ALA A 146 2.47 2.70 -13.42
C ALA A 146 2.39 1.81 -14.67
N ASP A 147 1.25 1.80 -15.36
CA ASP A 147 1.06 1.01 -16.56
C ASP A 147 1.86 1.59 -17.74
N LEU A 148 1.93 2.92 -17.89
CA LEU A 148 2.82 3.58 -18.86
C LEU A 148 4.29 3.18 -18.63
N LYS A 149 4.78 3.26 -17.39
CA LYS A 149 6.15 2.83 -17.05
C LYS A 149 6.41 1.36 -17.36
N ARG A 150 5.42 0.48 -17.14
CA ARG A 150 5.54 -0.94 -17.50
C ARG A 150 5.67 -1.14 -19.01
N ILE A 151 4.92 -0.39 -19.81
CA ILE A 151 5.01 -0.44 -21.28
C ILE A 151 6.39 0.05 -21.72
N GLU A 152 6.85 1.21 -21.25
CA GLU A 152 8.18 1.73 -21.59
C GLU A 152 9.32 0.76 -21.23
N LEU A 153 9.22 0.06 -20.10
CA LEU A 153 10.20 -0.96 -19.72
C LEU A 153 10.17 -2.18 -20.65
N LYS A 154 8.98 -2.60 -21.11
CA LYS A 154 8.86 -3.69 -22.10
C LYS A 154 9.45 -3.29 -23.45
N ASP A 155 9.20 -2.06 -23.90
CA ASP A 155 9.73 -1.55 -25.17
C ASP A 155 11.26 -1.42 -25.14
N LYS A 156 11.83 -1.06 -23.98
CA LYS A 156 13.29 -1.05 -23.78
C LYS A 156 13.87 -2.48 -23.75
N ALA A 157 13.19 -3.41 -23.09
CA ALA A 157 13.64 -4.81 -23.04
C ALA A 157 13.65 -5.48 -24.41
N GLY A 158 12.69 -5.15 -25.30
CA GLY A 158 12.68 -5.66 -26.68
C GLY A 158 13.64 -4.96 -27.65
N LYS A 159 14.36 -3.92 -27.21
CA LYS A 159 15.36 -3.19 -28.00
C LYS A 159 16.80 -3.61 -27.72
N ASP A 160 17.03 -4.32 -26.61
CA ASP A 160 18.34 -4.87 -26.22
C ASP A 160 18.66 -6.22 -26.88
N ASP A 161 17.79 -6.71 -27.78
CA ASP A 161 18.01 -7.89 -28.63
C ASP A 161 18.99 -7.60 -29.78
N GLY A 162 19.87 -6.62 -29.61
CA GLY A 162 20.87 -6.21 -30.59
C GLY A 162 21.68 -7.41 -31.07
N GLU A 163 21.61 -7.65 -32.38
CA GLU A 163 22.40 -8.64 -33.11
C GLU A 163 23.86 -8.63 -32.61
N PRO A 164 24.47 -9.80 -32.33
CA PRO A 164 25.80 -9.87 -31.75
C PRO A 164 26.80 -9.14 -32.64
N VAL A 165 27.28 -7.99 -32.16
CA VAL A 165 28.24 -7.14 -32.87
C VAL A 165 29.55 -7.90 -33.03
N GLY A 166 29.79 -8.39 -34.25
CA GLY A 166 31.10 -8.75 -34.81
C GLY A 166 31.91 -9.84 -34.09
N LYS A 167 32.12 -10.99 -34.75
CA LYS A 167 33.13 -11.97 -34.32
C LYS A 167 34.52 -11.31 -34.35
N ILE A 168 35.12 -11.10 -33.19
CA ILE A 168 36.55 -10.73 -33.09
C ILE A 168 37.36 -12.01 -33.33
N VAL A 169 37.99 -12.11 -34.49
CA VAL A 169 38.95 -13.17 -34.81
C VAL A 169 40.31 -12.76 -34.26
N ILE A 170 40.82 -13.49 -33.27
CA ILE A 170 42.16 -13.29 -32.71
C ILE A 170 43.08 -14.32 -33.36
N GLU A 171 43.87 -13.92 -34.34
CA GLU A 171 44.96 -14.74 -34.87
C GLU A 171 46.20 -14.57 -33.99
N VAL A 172 46.61 -15.66 -33.34
CA VAL A 172 47.83 -15.70 -32.53
C VAL A 172 48.99 -16.08 -33.45
N VAL A 173 49.75 -15.09 -33.89
CA VAL A 173 50.99 -15.32 -34.64
C VAL A 173 52.05 -15.80 -33.65
N LYS A 174 52.48 -17.06 -33.79
CA LYS A 174 53.62 -17.60 -33.03
C LYS A 174 54.90 -17.09 -33.68
N GLU A 175 55.59 -16.18 -32.99
CA GLU A 175 56.97 -15.82 -33.30
C GLU A 175 57.84 -17.06 -33.15
N GLN A 176 58.42 -17.52 -34.26
CA GLN A 176 59.41 -18.58 -34.24
C GLN A 176 60.71 -17.99 -33.70
N ALA A 177 61.07 -18.41 -32.49
CA ALA A 177 62.42 -18.21 -31.97
C ALA A 177 63.38 -19.06 -32.84
N ASN A 178 64.20 -18.37 -33.63
CA ASN A 178 65.30 -19.00 -34.36
C ASN A 178 66.33 -19.51 -33.36
N ALA A 179 66.77 -20.75 -33.61
CA ALA A 179 67.79 -21.50 -32.88
C ALA A 179 69.19 -20.89 -33.01
#